data_AF-A0A2E9M251-F1
#
_entry.id   AF-A0A2E9M251-F1
#
_cell.length_a   1.000
_cell.length_b   1.000
_cell.length_c   1.000
_cell.angle_alpha   90.00
_cell.angle_beta   90.00
_cell.angle_gamma   90.00
#
_symmetry.space_group_name_H-M   'P 1'
#
loop_
_entity.id
_entity.type
_entity.pdbx_description
1 polymer ?
#
loop_
_entity_poly.entity_id
_entity_poly.type
_entity_poly.pdbx_seq_one_letter_code
_entity_poly.pdbx_strand_id
1 'polypeptide(L)'
;MSDEGLKSENGEMLAEFSLGKAVLLELANERFNDINLDNNINALRIDAKRHECRIILFSNGKGIVLGQKSRKVIELAVSYWKNLLEKEGTLA
;
A
#
# COMPACT_ATOMS: atom_id res chain seq x y z
N MET A 1 -41.80 3.74 -2.49
CA MET A 1 -40.90 3.25 -3.55
C MET A 1 -39.90 2.35 -2.84
N SER A 2 -39.93 1.06 -3.11
CA SER A 2 -39.07 0.06 -2.45
C SER A 2 -37.77 -0.09 -3.25
N ASP A 3 -36.62 0.15 -2.60
CA ASP A 3 -35.29 -0.13 -3.14
C ASP A 3 -34.98 -1.65 -3.23
N GLU A 4 -36.02 -2.49 -3.33
CA GLU A 4 -35.88 -3.94 -3.47
C GLU A 4 -35.33 -4.27 -4.85
N GLY A 5 -34.02 -4.49 -4.91
CA GLY A 5 -33.29 -4.85 -6.13
C GLY A 5 -32.15 -3.91 -6.50
N LEU A 6 -31.97 -2.79 -5.78
CA LEU A 6 -30.87 -1.86 -6.01
C LEU A 6 -29.58 -2.38 -5.35
N LYS A 7 -28.66 -2.94 -6.16
CA LYS A 7 -27.30 -3.27 -5.72
C LYS A 7 -26.37 -2.11 -6.07
N SER A 8 -25.82 -1.44 -5.06
CA SER A 8 -24.76 -0.46 -5.22
C SER A 8 -23.42 -1.15 -4.96
N GLU A 9 -22.49 -1.04 -5.92
CA GLU A 9 -21.11 -1.50 -5.75
C GLU A 9 -20.18 -0.29 -5.75
N ASN A 10 -19.28 -0.25 -4.77
CA ASN A 10 -18.22 0.76 -4.76
C ASN A 10 -17.13 0.35 -5.75
N GLY A 11 -16.69 1.32 -6.56
CA GLY A 11 -15.52 1.17 -7.41
C GLY A 11 -14.22 1.03 -6.61
N GLU A 12 -13.12 0.82 -7.30
CA GLU A 12 -11.79 0.83 -6.68
C GLU A 12 -11.51 2.21 -6.05
N MET A 13 -10.92 2.20 -4.87
CA MET A 13 -10.51 3.38 -4.15
C MET A 13 -9.03 3.67 -4.42
N LEU A 14 -8.70 4.95 -4.52
CA LEU A 14 -7.34 5.46 -4.39
C LEU A 14 -7.22 6.10 -3.01
N ALA A 15 -6.31 5.61 -2.18
CA ALA A 15 -6.13 6.10 -0.82
C ALA A 15 -4.69 6.51 -0.57
N GLU A 16 -4.50 7.70 0.01
CA GLU A 16 -3.19 8.14 0.49
C GLU A 16 -2.96 7.72 1.95
N PHE A 17 -1.71 7.52 2.32
CA PHE A 17 -1.30 7.25 3.70
C PHE A 17 0.10 7.79 4.00
N SER A 18 0.46 7.79 5.28
CA SER A 18 1.81 8.11 5.75
C SER A 18 2.24 7.10 6.83
N LEU A 19 3.47 6.58 6.72
CA LEU A 19 4.08 5.73 7.74
C LEU A 19 4.61 6.51 8.94
N GLY A 20 4.86 7.82 8.76
CA GLY A 20 5.45 8.72 9.75
C GLY A 20 6.97 8.55 9.93
N LYS A 21 7.62 7.77 9.07
CA LYS A 21 9.07 7.48 9.07
C LYS A 21 9.60 7.48 7.65
N ALA A 22 10.88 7.77 7.46
CA ALA A 22 11.51 7.66 6.16
C ALA A 22 11.67 6.19 5.75
N VAL A 23 11.76 5.93 4.46
CA VAL A 23 11.89 4.57 3.89
C VAL A 23 13.20 4.45 3.15
N LEU A 24 14.00 3.46 3.53
CA LEU A 24 15.25 3.09 2.84
C LEU A 24 14.90 2.25 1.61
N LEU A 25 14.66 2.91 0.47
CA LEU A 25 14.09 2.30 -0.74
C LEU A 25 14.90 1.09 -1.24
N GLU A 26 16.22 1.26 -1.43
CA GLU A 26 17.10 0.19 -1.93
C GLU A 26 17.08 -1.02 -1.00
N LEU A 27 17.23 -0.78 0.31
CA LEU A 27 17.22 -1.84 1.30
C LEU A 27 15.88 -2.60 1.34
N ALA A 28 14.76 -1.89 1.20
CA ALA A 28 13.45 -2.53 1.11
C ALA A 28 13.30 -3.36 -0.18
N ASN A 29 13.80 -2.88 -1.31
CA ASN A 29 13.80 -3.63 -2.57
C ASN A 29 14.68 -4.89 -2.48
N GLU A 30 15.80 -4.85 -1.77
CA GLU A 30 16.67 -6.02 -1.57
C GLU A 30 16.06 -7.08 -0.64
N ARG A 31 15.24 -6.67 0.34
CA ARG A 31 14.72 -7.57 1.38
C ARG A 31 13.40 -8.26 1.03
N PHE A 32 12.61 -7.71 0.12
CA PHE A 32 11.26 -8.19 -0.17
C PHE A 32 11.07 -8.50 -1.65
N ASN A 33 10.72 -9.76 -1.96
CA ASN A 33 10.45 -10.21 -3.32
C ASN A 33 9.17 -9.59 -3.93
N ASP A 34 8.21 -9.16 -3.10
CA ASP A 34 6.98 -8.50 -3.55
C ASP A 34 7.15 -6.98 -3.75
N ILE A 35 8.37 -6.46 -3.58
CA ILE A 35 8.72 -5.06 -3.79
C ILE A 35 9.58 -4.92 -5.05
N ASN A 36 9.29 -3.88 -5.83
CA ASN A 36 10.14 -3.43 -6.92
C ASN A 36 10.39 -1.93 -6.79
N LEU A 37 11.64 -1.49 -6.88
CA LEU A 37 11.99 -0.07 -6.97
C LEU A 37 11.76 0.46 -8.39
N ASP A 38 10.82 1.40 -8.53
CA ASP A 38 10.59 2.11 -9.77
C ASP A 38 11.42 3.40 -9.82
N ASN A 39 12.52 3.35 -10.56
CA ASN A 39 13.46 4.46 -10.72
C ASN A 39 12.87 5.68 -11.44
N ASN A 40 11.77 5.53 -12.20
CA ASN A 40 11.16 6.67 -12.91
C ASN A 40 10.42 7.62 -11.97
N ILE A 41 9.84 7.06 -10.90
CA ILE A 41 9.07 7.82 -9.90
C ILE A 41 9.75 7.82 -8.51
N ASN A 42 10.91 7.18 -8.39
CA ASN A 42 11.68 7.03 -7.17
C ASN A 42 10.83 6.53 -5.99
N ALA A 43 10.13 5.42 -6.20
CA ALA A 43 9.20 4.84 -5.24
C ALA A 43 9.20 3.31 -5.30
N LEU A 44 8.85 2.67 -4.19
CA LEU A 44 8.58 1.25 -4.15
C LEU A 44 7.20 0.97 -4.71
N ARG A 45 7.12 -0.01 -5.61
CA ARG A 45 5.88 -0.68 -6.00
C ARG A 45 5.79 -1.99 -5.25
N ILE A 46 4.75 -2.14 -4.46
CA ILE A 46 4.53 -3.31 -3.63
C ILE A 46 3.30 -4.05 -4.14
N ASP A 47 3.46 -5.33 -4.48
CA ASP A 47 2.35 -6.23 -4.80
C ASP A 47 1.81 -6.87 -3.51
N ALA A 48 0.82 -6.22 -2.90
CA ALA A 48 0.26 -6.64 -1.61
C ALA A 48 -0.80 -7.74 -1.78
N LYS A 49 -0.40 -8.89 -2.33
CA LYS A 49 -1.27 -10.04 -2.68
C LYS A 49 -2.25 -10.43 -1.57
N ARG A 50 -1.79 -10.41 -0.31
CA ARG A 50 -2.63 -10.73 0.88
C ARG A 50 -3.88 -9.86 1.00
N HIS A 51 -3.83 -8.62 0.54
CA HIS A 51 -4.90 -7.63 0.64
C HIS A 51 -5.46 -7.25 -0.73
N GLU A 52 -5.06 -7.97 -1.78
CA GLU A 52 -5.50 -7.76 -3.16
C GLU A 52 -5.40 -6.29 -3.60
N CYS A 53 -4.27 -5.65 -3.29
CA CYS A 53 -4.03 -4.25 -3.64
C CYS A 53 -2.57 -4.02 -4.04
N ARG A 54 -2.32 -2.84 -4.60
CA ARG A 54 -0.97 -2.36 -4.94
C ARG A 54 -0.66 -1.14 -4.08
N ILE A 55 0.58 -1.03 -3.63
CA ILE A 55 1.06 0.11 -2.86
C ILE A 55 2.19 0.79 -3.61
N ILE A 56 2.12 2.11 -3.74
CA ILE A 56 3.24 2.97 -4.13
C ILE A 56 3.74 3.65 -2.85
N LEU A 57 5.01 3.48 -2.50
CA LEU A 57 5.59 4.04 -1.27
C LEU A 57 6.86 4.84 -1.58
N PHE A 58 6.85 6.11 -1.21
CA PHE A 58 7.96 7.04 -1.42
C PHE A 58 8.95 7.03 -0.25
N SER A 59 10.17 7.53 -0.49
CA SER A 59 11.24 7.61 0.51
C SER A 59 10.88 8.44 1.75
N ASN A 60 9.94 9.38 1.61
CA ASN A 60 9.44 10.20 2.72
C ASN A 60 8.37 9.51 3.58
N GLY A 61 8.06 8.23 3.32
CA GLY A 61 7.08 7.45 4.07
C GLY A 61 5.63 7.71 3.67
N LYS A 62 5.36 8.61 2.71
CA LYS A 62 4.02 8.76 2.12
C LYS A 62 3.80 7.70 1.07
N GLY A 63 2.56 7.27 0.89
CA GLY A 63 2.22 6.31 -0.14
C GLY A 63 0.78 6.36 -0.58
N ILE A 64 0.49 5.58 -1.62
CA ILE A 64 -0.81 5.45 -2.26
C ILE A 64 -1.16 3.98 -2.35
N VAL A 65 -2.40 3.62 -1.99
CA VAL A 65 -2.98 2.29 -2.20
C VAL A 65 -3.95 2.32 -3.37
N LEU A 66 -3.87 1.32 -4.24
CA LEU A 66 -4.64 1.18 -5.48
C LEU A 66 -5.28 -0.21 -5.54
N GLY A 67 -6.43 -0.32 -6.21
CA GLY A 67 -7.05 -1.59 -6.55
C GLY A 67 -7.94 -2.22 -5.47
N GLN A 68 -8.18 -1.52 -4.36
CA GLN A 68 -9.01 -2.03 -3.27
C GLN A 68 -10.33 -1.25 -3.15
N LYS A 69 -11.45 -1.92 -2.88
CA LYS A 69 -12.81 -1.33 -2.75
C LYS A 69 -13.24 -1.06 -1.29
N SER A 70 -12.49 -1.57 -0.32
CA SER A 70 -12.78 -1.58 1.11
C SER A 70 -11.69 -0.84 1.86
N ARG A 71 -12.09 0.30 2.43
CA ARG A 71 -11.25 1.10 3.32
C ARG A 71 -10.60 0.27 4.44
N LYS A 72 -11.35 -0.66 5.04
CA LYS A 72 -10.83 -1.52 6.10
C LYS A 72 -9.67 -2.40 5.62
N VAL A 73 -9.76 -2.94 4.40
CA VAL A 73 -8.69 -3.77 3.81
C VAL A 73 -7.47 -2.91 3.48
N ILE A 74 -7.67 -1.68 3.01
CA ILE A 74 -6.60 -0.70 2.79
C ILE A 74 -5.83 -0.42 4.10
N GLU A 75 -6.55 -0.12 5.19
CA GLU A 75 -5.95 0.15 6.50
C GLU A 75 -5.14 -1.07 7.01
N LEU A 76 -5.66 -2.28 6.82
CA LEU A 76 -4.94 -3.52 7.15
C LEU A 76 -3.69 -3.73 6.29
N ALA A 77 -3.76 -3.44 4.99
CA ALA A 77 -2.62 -3.54 4.08
C ALA A 77 -1.48 -2.60 4.49
N VAL A 78 -1.81 -1.33 4.78
CA VAL A 78 -0.85 -0.32 5.23
C VAL A 78 -0.21 -0.73 6.55
N SER A 79 -1.03 -1.16 7.54
CA SER A 79 -0.53 -1.61 8.84
C SER A 79 0.39 -2.83 8.71
N TYR A 80 0.01 -3.82 7.90
CA TYR A 80 0.81 -5.01 7.65
C TYR A 80 2.19 -4.66 7.07
N TRP A 81 2.22 -3.86 6.01
CA TRP A 81 3.49 -3.49 5.36
C TRP A 81 4.34 -2.58 6.24
N LYS A 82 3.74 -1.66 7.00
CA LYS A 82 4.47 -0.88 8.00
C LYS A 82 5.23 -1.77 8.98
N ASN A 83 4.54 -2.76 9.55
CA ASN A 83 5.13 -3.67 10.53
C ASN A 83 6.25 -4.53 9.93
N LEU A 84 6.11 -4.97 8.67
CA LEU A 84 7.16 -5.71 7.97
C LEU A 84 8.40 -4.85 7.72
N LEU A 85 8.20 -3.63 7.17
CA LEU A 85 9.29 -2.70 6.89
C LEU A 85 10.03 -2.31 8.18
N GLU A 86 9.29 -2.12 9.29
CA GLU A 86 9.88 -1.83 10.60
C GLU A 86 10.67 -3.02 11.13
N LYS A 87 10.13 -4.24 11.04
CA LYS A 87 10.81 -5.47 11.46
C LYS A 87 12.10 -5.72 10.67
N GLU A 88 12.10 -5.38 9.40
CA GLU A 88 13.27 -5.48 8.52
C GLU A 88 14.19 -4.25 8.59
N GLY A 89 13.95 -3.30 9.49
CA GLY A 89 14.82 -2.14 9.67
C GLY A 89 14.94 -1.25 8.43
N THR A 90 13.94 -1.27 7.55
CA THR A 90 13.92 -0.46 6.32
C THR A 90 13.26 0.90 6.53
N LEU A 91 12.86 1.21 7.77
CA LEU A 91 12.33 2.51 8.19
C LEU A 91 13.36 3.25 9.06
N ALA A 92 13.52 4.55 8.82
CA ALA A 92 14.43 5.44 9.56
C ALA A 92 13.67 6.54 10.31
#